data_AF-A0A354Q894-F1
#
_entry.id   AF-A0A354Q894-F1
#
_cell.length_a   1.000
_cell.length_b   1.000
_cell.length_c   1.000
_cell.angle_alpha   90.00
_cell.angle_beta   90.00
_cell.angle_gamma   90.00
#
_symmetry.space_group_name_H-M   'P 1'
#
loop_
_entity.id
_entity.type
_entity.pdbx_description
1 polymer ?
#
loop_
_entity_poly.entity_id
_entity_poly.type
_entity_poly.pdbx_seq_one_letter_code
_entity_poly.pdbx_strand_id
1 'polypeptide(L)' 'GKDDVTGERLVQRDDDNEETVQSRLITYHEQTKPLVKYYEEKGILVSIDGIGTPDEIFSRIKVVLE' A
#
# COMPACT_ATOMS: atom_id res chain seq x y z
N GLY A 1 -5.59 12.52 -16.87
CA GLY A 1 -4.50 12.31 -17.85
C GLY A 1 -4.97 11.37 -18.94
N LYS A 2 -4.04 10.87 -19.76
CA LYS A 2 -4.26 9.74 -20.67
C LYS A 2 -3.36 8.59 -20.23
N ASP A 3 -3.77 7.37 -20.50
CA ASP A 3 -2.91 6.21 -20.34
C ASP A 3 -1.77 6.27 -21.36
N ASP A 4 -0.54 6.02 -20.92
CA ASP A 4 0.65 6.17 -21.76
C ASP A 4 0.82 5.02 -22.78
N VAL A 5 0.11 3.90 -22.60
CA VAL A 5 0.20 2.69 -23.45
C VAL A 5 -0.99 2.60 -24.41
N THR A 6 -2.21 2.77 -23.92
CA THR A 6 -3.46 2.64 -24.69
C THR A 6 -3.99 3.97 -25.19
N GLY A 7 -3.59 5.10 -24.58
CA GLY A 7 -4.08 6.44 -24.92
C GLY A 7 -5.48 6.75 -24.40
N GLU A 8 -6.11 5.82 -23.67
CA GLU A 8 -7.44 5.97 -23.10
C GLU A 8 -7.47 7.08 -22.03
N ARG A 9 -8.65 7.65 -21.78
CA ARG A 9 -8.80 8.72 -20.81
C ARG A 9 -8.71 8.15 -19.39
N LEU A 10 -7.79 8.67 -18.58
CA LEU A 10 -7.75 8.34 -17.15
C LEU A 10 -8.96 8.94 -16.44
N VAL A 11 -9.52 8.16 -15.53
CA VAL A 11 -10.62 8.55 -14.66
C VAL A 11 -10.18 8.46 -13.21
N GLN A 12 -10.70 9.36 -12.38
CA GLN A 12 -10.60 9.23 -10.92
C GLN A 12 -11.70 8.28 -10.47
N ARG A 13 -11.40 7.39 -9.53
CA ARG A 13 -12.45 6.56 -8.93
C ARG A 13 -13.36 7.42 -8.07
N ASP A 14 -14.61 7.03 -7.95
CA ASP A 14 -15.62 7.72 -7.14
C ASP A 14 -15.25 7.77 -5.65
N ASP A 15 -14.57 6.74 -5.17
CA ASP A 15 -14.11 6.58 -3.78
C ASP A 15 -12.76 7.24 -3.45
N ASP A 16 -12.09 7.85 -4.43
CA ASP A 16 -10.83 8.60 -4.23
C ASP A 16 -11.11 10.04 -3.76
N ASN A 17 -11.94 10.18 -2.72
CA ASN A 17 -12.27 11.46 -2.07
C ASN A 17 -11.83 11.45 -0.59
N GLU A 18 -11.59 12.64 -0.01
CA GLU A 18 -11.02 12.77 1.33
C GLU A 18 -11.81 12.05 2.42
N GLU A 19 -13.14 12.20 2.41
CA GLU A 19 -14.04 11.55 3.37
C GLU A 19 -13.90 10.02 3.33
N THR A 20 -13.89 9.45 2.12
CA THR A 20 -13.75 8.00 1.92
C THR A 20 -12.36 7.51 2.30
N VAL A 21 -11.31 8.29 2.01
CA VAL A 21 -9.93 7.97 2.41
C VAL A 21 -9.79 7.95 3.94
N GLN A 22 -10.34 8.94 4.65
CA GLN A 22 -10.30 8.96 6.11
C GLN A 22 -11.02 7.75 6.71
N SER A 23 -12.23 7.43 6.23
CA SER A 23 -13.00 6.26 6.68
C SER A 23 -12.24 4.95 6.45
N ARG A 24 -11.56 4.81 5.30
CA ARG A 24 -10.72 3.65 4.99
C ARG A 24 -9.52 3.51 5.91
N LEU A 25 -8.85 4.61 6.25
CA LEU A 25 -7.71 4.58 7.17
C LEU A 25 -8.13 4.16 8.58
N ILE A 26 -9.27 4.66 9.07
CA ILE A 26 -9.84 4.23 10.36
C ILE A 26 -10.13 2.72 10.33
N THR A 27 -10.84 2.26 9.30
CA THR A 27 -11.17 0.83 9.13
C THR A 27 -9.92 -0.05 9.07
N TYR A 28 -8.89 0.39 8.34
CA TYR A 28 -7.61 -0.31 8.28
C TYR A 28 -6.96 -0.43 9.66
N HIS A 29 -6.94 0.64 10.45
CA HIS A 29 -6.36 0.61 11.80
C HIS A 29 -7.14 -0.27 12.77
N GLU A 30 -8.47 -0.34 12.65
CA GLU A 30 -9.31 -1.17 13.50
C GLU A 30 -9.26 -2.65 13.12
N GLN A 31 -9.29 -2.97 11.83
CA GLN A 31 -9.53 -4.33 11.35
C GLN A 31 -8.29 -5.00 10.77
N THR A 32 -7.43 -4.25 10.07
CA THR A 32 -6.28 -4.83 9.34
C THR A 32 -4.98 -4.73 10.13
N LYS A 33 -4.70 -3.58 10.78
CA LYS A 33 -3.47 -3.37 11.56
C LYS A 33 -3.23 -4.43 12.66
N PRO A 34 -4.25 -4.99 13.34
CA PRO A 34 -4.03 -6.08 14.31
C PRO A 34 -3.35 -7.32 13.72
N LEU A 35 -3.46 -7.57 12.40
CA LEU A 35 -2.79 -8.69 11.73
C LEU A 35 -1.27 -8.58 11.76
N VAL A 36 -0.71 -7.38 11.96
CA VAL A 36 0.74 -7.20 12.14
C VAL A 36 1.25 -8.03 13.31
N LYS A 37 0.58 -7.95 14.48
CA LYS A 37 0.91 -8.73 15.67
C LYS A 37 0.84 -10.24 15.42
N TYR A 38 -0.17 -10.67 14.67
CA TYR A 38 -0.36 -12.08 14.32
C TYR A 38 0.82 -12.64 13.50
N TYR A 39 1.31 -11.90 12.50
CA TYR A 39 2.45 -12.34 11.69
C TYR A 39 3.79 -12.16 12.41
N GLU A 40 3.90 -11.17 13.29
CA GLU A 40 5.04 -10.97 14.19
C GLU A 40 5.20 -12.16 15.16
N GLU A 41 4.10 -12.60 15.80
CA GLU A 41 4.10 -13.77 16.70
C GLU A 41 4.47 -15.08 15.98
N LYS A 42 4.20 -15.16 14.68
CA LYS A 42 4.64 -16.29 13.84
C LYS A 42 6.11 -16.22 13.43
N GLY A 43 6.79 -15.11 13.68
CA GLY A 43 8.19 -14.90 13.29
C GLY A 43 8.42 -14.79 11.78
N ILE A 44 7.37 -14.49 11.01
CA ILE A 44 7.43 -14.40 9.53
C ILE A 44 7.17 -12.99 9.01
N LEU A 45 6.86 -12.03 9.89
CA LEU A 45 6.70 -10.64 9.50
C LEU A 45 8.05 -10.01 9.16
N VAL A 46 8.13 -9.38 8.00
CA VAL A 46 9.19 -8.41 7.69
C VAL A 46 8.56 -7.07 7.33
N SER A 47 9.03 -6.01 7.99
CA SER A 47 8.56 -4.64 7.76
C SER A 47 9.49 -3.90 6.80
N ILE A 48 8.92 -3.20 5.82
CA ILE A 48 9.64 -2.40 4.84
C ILE A 48 9.12 -0.96 4.91
N ASP A 49 10.02 0.02 4.87
CA ASP A 49 9.64 1.43 4.74
C ASP A 49 9.07 1.71 3.34
N GLY A 50 7.82 2.19 3.30
CA GLY A 50 7.08 2.52 2.08
C GLY A 50 7.29 3.96 1.58
N ILE A 51 8.18 4.75 2.19
CA ILE A 51 8.48 6.12 1.75
C ILE A 51 9.70 6.12 0.81
N GLY A 52 9.54 6.70 -0.39
CA GLY A 52 10.58 6.83 -1.41
C GLY A 52 10.04 6.68 -2.82
N THR A 53 10.95 6.59 -3.80
CA THR A 53 10.62 6.23 -5.19
C THR A 53 10.26 4.74 -5.31
N PRO A 54 9.51 4.34 -6.36
CA PRO A 54 9.22 2.92 -6.61
C PRO A 54 10.48 2.04 -6.69
N ASP A 55 11.56 2.53 -7.29
CA ASP A 55 12.82 1.77 -7.43
C ASP A 55 13.53 1.55 -6.08
N GLU A 56 13.53 2.55 -5.20
CA GLU A 56 14.08 2.43 -3.84
C GLU A 56 13.28 1.42 -3.01
N ILE A 57 11.95 1.51 -3.05
CA ILE A 57 11.06 0.61 -2.31
C ILE A 57 11.21 -0.82 -2.84
N PHE A 58 11.22 -1.01 -4.16
CA PHE A 58 11.42 -2.32 -4.78
C PHE A 58 12.77 -2.94 -4.41
N SER A 59 13.82 -2.12 -4.32
CA SER A 59 15.14 -2.58 -3.87
C SER A 59 15.12 -3.07 -2.42
N ARG A 60 14.43 -2.36 -1.52
CA ARG A 60 14.25 -2.81 -0.11
C ARG A 60 13.51 -4.15 -0.02
N ILE A 61 12.48 -4.33 -0.85
CA ILE A 61 11.73 -5.60 -0.90
C ILE A 61 12.63 -6.75 -1.35
N LYS A 62 13.44 -6.57 -2.41
CA LYS A 62 14.35 -7.62 -2.90
C LYS A 62 15.36 -8.08 -1.85
N VAL A 63 15.96 -7.15 -1.12
CA VAL A 63 16.93 -7.45 -0.05
C VAL A 63 16.38 -8.42 1.00
N VAL A 64 15.08 -8.41 1.23
CA VAL A 64 14.43 -9.27 2.24
C VAL A 64 14.01 -10.64 1.70
N LEU A 65 13.89 -10.77 0.37
CA LEU A 65 13.48 -12.02 -0.28
C LEU A 65 14.67 -12.89 -0.73
N GLU A 66 15.87 -12.32 -0.79
CA GLU A 66 17.14 -12.99 -1.14
C GLU A 66 17.85 -13.55 0.11
#